data_AF-A0A1J7JK03-F1
#
_entry.id   AF-A0A1J7JK03-F1
#
_cell.length_a   1.000
_cell.length_b   1.000
_cell.length_c   1.000
_cell.angle_alpha   90.00
_cell.angle_beta   90.00
_cell.angle_gamma   90.00
#
_symmetry.space_group_name_H-M   'P 1'
#
loop_
_entity.id
_entity.type
_entity.pdbx_description
1 polymer ?
#
loop_
_entity_poly.entity_id
_entity_poly.type
_entity_poly.pdbx_seq_one_letter_code
_entity_poly.pdbx_strand_id
1 'polypeptide(L)'
;MKTTLSVGQLATIALSLSPLAAAWPSWPRWLPDIDSLVVRQDDSSSSNSTSATASPSQTGTAKSQPVTTKNLNTAGIEPTGTGNSTNTKTAAATHTEYPAQDAAGNVVMVTPAATQVATNLYKIGENITWGWNYTNLQGTPTAIDVLVSILSTATFTLTQNMTFETPGVFEWDTKQYEEDNVGQPLLTEQYTLVIYDADGSPTQTAEAGYLAPFSGFKFGLYQPKGATPLADWSCATCSAALGSTERRAIGMAAAMSVVTVLSFTWFVVGFGALL
;
A
#
# COMPACT_ATOMS: atom_id res chain seq x y z
N MET A 1 43.94 -12.08 -56.79
CA MET A 1 42.50 -11.90 -56.97
C MET A 1 41.90 -11.47 -55.65
N LYS A 2 41.46 -10.21 -55.51
CA LYS A 2 40.79 -9.70 -54.32
C LYS A 2 39.54 -8.96 -54.80
N THR A 3 38.37 -9.57 -54.58
CA THR A 3 37.07 -8.98 -54.89
C THR A 3 36.70 -8.00 -53.79
N THR A 4 36.75 -6.71 -54.10
CA THR A 4 36.24 -5.63 -53.26
C THR A 4 34.72 -5.57 -53.40
N LEU A 5 33.99 -5.99 -52.36
CA LEU A 5 32.54 -5.84 -52.30
C LEU A 5 32.21 -4.36 -52.03
N SER A 6 31.44 -3.76 -52.92
CA SER A 6 31.01 -2.36 -52.85
C SER A 6 29.98 -2.18 -51.73
N VAL A 7 30.06 -1.05 -51.02
CA VAL A 7 29.13 -0.65 -49.93
C VAL A 7 27.65 -0.73 -50.36
N GLY A 8 27.36 -0.56 -51.66
CA GLY A 8 26.02 -0.76 -52.21
C GLY A 8 25.49 -2.19 -52.11
N GLN A 9 26.37 -3.21 -52.18
CA GLN A 9 25.98 -4.62 -52.03
C GLN A 9 25.71 -5.00 -50.57
N LEU A 10 26.36 -4.33 -49.61
CA LEU A 10 26.06 -4.49 -48.18
C LEU A 10 24.70 -3.88 -47.81
N ALA A 11 24.34 -2.74 -48.41
CA ALA A 11 23.04 -2.10 -48.18
C ALA A 11 21.86 -2.94 -48.72
N THR A 12 22.03 -3.63 -49.85
CA THR A 12 20.98 -4.51 -50.41
C THR A 12 20.76 -5.79 -49.62
N ILE A 13 21.76 -6.26 -48.86
CA ILE A 13 21.62 -7.44 -47.97
C ILE A 13 20.94 -7.06 -46.65
N ALA A 14 21.12 -5.82 -46.17
CA ALA A 14 20.49 -5.36 -44.93
C ALA A 14 18.97 -5.12 -45.07
N LEU A 15 18.47 -4.83 -46.28
CA LEU A 15 17.03 -4.60 -46.54
C LEU A 15 16.23 -5.89 -46.82
N SER A 16 16.86 -7.07 -46.91
CA SER A 16 16.16 -8.34 -47.16
C SER A 16 15.83 -9.16 -45.91
N LEU A 17 16.21 -8.70 -44.71
CA LEU A 17 15.88 -9.36 -43.43
C LEU A 17 14.63 -8.80 -42.72
N SER A 18 13.80 -8.01 -43.42
CA SER A 18 12.69 -7.25 -42.80
C SER A 18 11.28 -7.82 -43.04
N PRO A 19 11.06 -9.14 -42.99
CA PRO A 19 9.76 -9.59 -42.48
C PRO A 19 9.86 -10.87 -41.63
N LEU A 20 10.30 -10.75 -40.38
CA LEU A 20 10.04 -11.73 -39.31
C LEU A 20 9.82 -11.00 -37.96
N ALA A 21 8.86 -10.07 -37.92
CA ALA A 21 8.43 -9.42 -36.68
C ALA A 21 6.90 -9.29 -36.59
N ALA A 22 6.17 -10.20 -37.23
CA ALA A 22 4.72 -10.28 -37.15
C ALA A 22 4.24 -11.74 -37.14
N ALA A 23 4.77 -12.55 -36.23
CA ALA A 23 4.16 -13.81 -35.77
C ALA A 23 4.98 -14.41 -34.62
N TRP A 24 4.84 -13.86 -33.40
CA TRP A 24 5.17 -14.60 -32.18
C TRP A 24 3.96 -14.54 -31.23
N PRO A 25 3.30 -15.68 -31.01
CA PRO A 25 2.81 -16.07 -29.70
C PRO A 25 3.58 -17.33 -29.31
N SER A 26 4.83 -17.17 -28.87
CA SER A 26 5.54 -18.24 -28.19
C SER A 26 6.49 -17.62 -27.19
N TRP A 27 6.04 -17.60 -25.93
CA TRP A 27 6.89 -17.36 -24.78
C TRP A 27 8.10 -18.31 -24.78
N PRO A 28 9.28 -17.87 -24.34
CA PRO A 28 10.45 -18.74 -24.24
C PRO A 28 10.21 -19.86 -23.20
N ARG A 29 10.48 -21.12 -23.60
CA ARG A 29 10.28 -22.38 -22.83
C ARG A 29 11.13 -22.56 -21.56
N TRP A 30 11.69 -21.48 -21.01
CA TRP A 30 12.52 -21.49 -19.79
C TRP A 30 11.81 -20.96 -18.54
N LEU A 31 10.57 -20.47 -18.69
CA LEU A 31 9.69 -20.09 -17.58
C LEU A 31 8.62 -21.17 -17.40
N PRO A 32 8.31 -21.60 -16.16
CA PRO A 32 7.22 -22.53 -15.91
C PRO A 32 5.87 -21.89 -16.26
N ASP A 33 4.95 -22.71 -16.79
CA ASP A 33 3.63 -22.28 -17.22
C ASP A 33 2.82 -21.69 -16.04
N ILE A 34 2.26 -20.51 -16.28
CA ILE A 34 1.47 -19.71 -15.34
C ILE A 34 0.13 -20.35 -14.92
N ASP A 35 -0.21 -21.53 -15.43
CA ASP A 35 -1.40 -22.30 -15.03
C ASP A 35 -1.15 -23.31 -13.88
N SER A 36 0.08 -23.41 -13.37
CA SER A 36 0.41 -24.30 -12.24
C SER A 36 0.29 -23.67 -10.85
N LEU A 37 -0.10 -22.39 -10.75
CA LEU A 37 -0.19 -21.65 -9.48
C LEU A 37 -1.61 -21.30 -9.02
N VAL A 38 -2.60 -22.15 -9.35
CA VAL A 38 -3.93 -22.11 -8.72
C VAL A 38 -4.25 -23.50 -8.18
N VAL A 39 -3.91 -23.75 -6.92
CA VAL A 39 -4.50 -24.85 -6.15
C VAL A 39 -5.94 -24.46 -5.84
N ARG A 40 -6.89 -24.96 -6.62
CA ARG A 40 -8.27 -25.08 -6.16
C ARG A 40 -8.37 -26.32 -5.30
N GLN A 41 -8.62 -26.11 -4.01
CA GLN A 41 -9.01 -27.15 -3.08
C GLN A 41 -10.48 -27.49 -3.35
N ASP A 42 -10.72 -28.64 -3.99
CA ASP A 42 -12.07 -29.20 -4.15
C ASP A 42 -12.37 -30.12 -2.96
N ASP A 43 -13.40 -29.75 -2.19
CA ASP A 43 -14.09 -30.61 -1.25
C ASP A 43 -14.98 -31.61 -2.01
N SER A 44 -14.80 -32.91 -1.79
CA SER A 44 -15.87 -33.90 -1.94
C SER A 44 -15.69 -35.08 -0.99
N SER A 45 -16.65 -35.18 -0.08
CA SER A 45 -16.90 -36.25 0.87
C SER A 45 -17.06 -37.64 0.26
N SER A 46 -16.41 -38.66 0.84
CA SER A 46 -17.03 -39.97 1.10
C SER A 46 -16.19 -40.84 2.06
N SER A 47 -16.71 -41.02 3.28
CA SER A 47 -16.79 -42.28 4.02
C SER A 47 -15.69 -43.35 3.84
N ASN A 48 -14.92 -43.63 4.90
CA ASN A 48 -15.07 -44.91 5.60
C ASN A 48 -14.41 -44.92 7.00
N SER A 49 -15.21 -45.38 7.94
CA SER A 49 -14.92 -45.83 9.30
C SER A 49 -13.88 -46.96 9.38
N THR A 50 -13.14 -47.06 10.51
CA THR A 50 -13.34 -48.10 11.55
C THR A 50 -12.32 -48.04 12.69
N SER A 51 -12.85 -48.06 13.94
CA SER A 51 -12.43 -48.80 15.17
C SER A 51 -11.04 -48.56 15.80
N ALA A 52 -10.81 -48.56 17.12
CA ALA A 52 -11.55 -49.02 18.31
C ALA A 52 -11.05 -48.19 19.54
N THR A 53 -11.81 -47.96 20.62
CA THR A 53 -11.99 -48.93 21.72
C THR A 53 -12.94 -48.30 22.75
N ALA A 54 -13.93 -49.05 23.23
CA ALA A 54 -14.85 -48.63 24.29
C ALA A 54 -14.93 -49.70 25.39
N SER A 55 -14.91 -49.28 26.66
CA SER A 55 -15.66 -49.84 27.80
C SER A 55 -15.38 -48.98 29.06
N PRO A 56 -16.17 -49.07 30.15
CA PRO A 56 -17.50 -48.45 30.32
C PRO A 56 -17.54 -47.54 31.57
N SER A 57 -18.52 -46.63 31.70
CA SER A 57 -19.02 -46.30 33.05
C SER A 57 -20.39 -45.65 33.06
N GLN A 58 -21.06 -45.91 34.18
CA GLN A 58 -22.47 -45.81 34.48
C GLN A 58 -22.94 -44.39 34.82
N THR A 59 -24.22 -44.20 34.54
CA THR A 59 -25.08 -43.10 34.98
C THR A 59 -25.21 -43.06 36.50
N GLY A 60 -24.99 -41.88 37.09
CA GLY A 60 -25.31 -41.57 38.48
C GLY A 60 -25.51 -40.07 38.67
N THR A 61 -26.78 -39.66 38.74
CA THR A 61 -27.22 -38.28 38.96
C THR A 61 -27.14 -37.92 40.44
N ALA A 62 -26.40 -36.86 40.80
CA ALA A 62 -26.55 -36.18 42.09
C ALA A 62 -26.27 -34.68 41.93
N LYS A 63 -27.27 -33.88 42.33
CA LYS A 63 -27.32 -32.42 42.31
C LYS A 63 -26.71 -31.87 43.59
N SER A 64 -25.74 -30.95 43.50
CA SER A 64 -25.47 -29.91 44.52
C SER A 64 -24.54 -28.82 43.97
N GLN A 65 -24.72 -27.63 44.54
CA GLN A 65 -24.40 -26.28 44.07
C GLN A 65 -22.91 -25.88 44.24
N PRO A 66 -22.53 -24.61 43.97
CA PRO A 66 -21.42 -24.20 43.10
C PRO A 66 -20.03 -24.37 43.73
N VAL A 67 -19.03 -24.76 42.93
CA VAL A 67 -17.63 -24.78 43.36
C VAL A 67 -16.80 -23.95 42.39
N THR A 68 -16.31 -22.81 42.89
CA THR A 68 -15.20 -22.05 42.35
C THR A 68 -13.93 -22.89 42.50
N THR A 69 -13.44 -23.52 41.43
CA THR A 69 -12.17 -24.24 41.45
C THR A 69 -11.05 -23.43 40.83
N LYS A 70 -10.27 -22.90 41.75
CA LYS A 70 -8.90 -22.39 41.65
C LYS A 70 -7.99 -23.32 40.84
N ASN A 71 -7.22 -22.66 39.97
CA ASN A 71 -5.99 -23.04 39.27
C ASN A 71 -5.33 -24.39 39.68
N LEU A 72 -5.19 -25.27 38.69
CA LEU A 72 -4.26 -26.39 38.66
C LEU A 72 -2.91 -25.90 38.14
N ASN A 73 -1.88 -25.95 38.98
CA ASN A 73 -0.50 -26.22 38.56
C ASN A 73 0.26 -26.85 39.72
N THR A 74 0.35 -28.18 39.65
CA THR A 74 1.22 -29.02 40.47
C THR A 74 2.62 -29.02 39.86
N ALA A 75 3.60 -28.49 40.58
CA ALA A 75 4.98 -28.95 40.51
C ALA A 75 5.50 -28.98 41.94
N GLY A 76 5.43 -30.17 42.55
CA GLY A 76 5.93 -30.40 43.90
C GLY A 76 7.46 -30.49 43.88
N ILE A 77 8.10 -29.75 44.79
CA ILE A 77 9.33 -30.13 45.50
C ILE A 77 9.38 -29.31 46.80
N GLU A 78 9.20 -29.98 47.94
CA GLU A 78 9.74 -29.50 49.23
C GLU A 78 11.16 -30.06 49.37
N PRO A 79 12.14 -29.30 49.89
CA PRO A 79 12.29 -29.26 51.35
C PRO A 79 12.74 -27.92 51.96
N THR A 80 12.22 -27.67 53.17
CA THR A 80 12.82 -26.99 54.34
C THR A 80 13.90 -25.91 54.13
N GLY A 81 13.56 -24.67 54.49
CA GLY A 81 14.53 -23.59 54.76
C GLY A 81 13.88 -22.36 55.39
N THR A 82 14.21 -22.08 56.64
CA THR A 82 13.86 -20.85 57.39
C THR A 82 14.33 -19.59 56.65
N GLY A 83 13.44 -18.67 56.32
CA GLY A 83 13.82 -17.39 55.70
C GLY A 83 12.66 -16.42 55.50
N ASN A 84 12.64 -15.36 56.34
CA ASN A 84 12.09 -14.02 56.14
C ASN A 84 10.91 -13.85 55.15
N SER A 85 9.70 -13.65 55.70
CA SER A 85 8.51 -13.24 54.95
C SER A 85 8.71 -11.85 54.32
N THR A 86 9.12 -11.83 53.07
CA THR A 86 8.94 -10.66 52.19
C THR A 86 7.57 -10.82 51.54
N ASN A 87 6.60 -10.02 52.00
CA ASN A 87 5.31 -9.86 51.34
C ASN A 87 5.53 -9.31 49.92
N THR A 88 5.66 -10.19 48.93
CA THR A 88 5.53 -9.81 47.53
C THR A 88 4.05 -9.52 47.30
N LYS A 89 3.68 -8.24 47.39
CA LYS A 89 2.39 -7.77 46.89
C LYS A 89 2.35 -8.11 45.40
N THR A 90 1.63 -9.16 45.02
CA THR A 90 1.23 -9.37 43.63
C THR A 90 0.43 -8.14 43.24
N ALA A 91 1.04 -7.28 42.43
CA ALA A 91 0.37 -6.13 41.85
C ALA A 91 -0.91 -6.64 41.16
N ALA A 92 -2.04 -6.00 41.46
CA ALA A 92 -3.28 -6.28 40.76
C ALA A 92 -3.04 -6.11 39.26
N ALA A 93 -3.43 -7.10 38.45
CA ALA A 93 -3.41 -6.94 37.00
C ALA A 93 -4.32 -5.76 36.65
N THR A 94 -3.72 -4.68 36.13
CA THR A 94 -4.43 -3.51 35.60
C THR A 94 -5.08 -3.79 34.25
N HIS A 95 -4.90 -5.00 33.71
CA HIS A 95 -5.36 -5.45 32.41
C HIS A 95 -6.50 -6.44 32.57
N THR A 96 -7.68 -6.13 32.04
CA THR A 96 -8.83 -7.04 32.02
C THR A 96 -8.59 -8.16 31.01
N GLU A 97 -8.71 -9.42 31.43
CA GLU A 97 -8.61 -10.56 30.50
C GLU A 97 -9.95 -10.79 29.80
N TYR A 98 -9.92 -10.86 28.47
CA TYR A 98 -11.07 -11.22 27.63
C TYR A 98 -10.98 -12.68 27.15
N PRO A 99 -12.10 -13.31 26.78
CA PRO A 99 -12.08 -14.65 26.20
C PRO A 99 -11.16 -14.70 24.96
N ALA A 100 -10.29 -15.70 24.90
CA ALA A 100 -9.35 -15.86 23.79
C ALA A 100 -10.02 -16.12 22.43
N GLN A 101 -11.32 -16.39 22.40
CA GLN A 101 -12.12 -16.57 21.19
C GLN A 101 -12.61 -15.23 20.60
N ASP A 102 -12.54 -14.14 21.37
CA ASP A 102 -12.99 -12.84 20.91
C ASP A 102 -11.96 -12.22 19.96
N ALA A 103 -12.45 -11.51 18.95
CA ALA A 103 -11.58 -10.82 18.00
C ALA A 103 -10.90 -9.62 18.67
N ALA A 104 -9.72 -9.26 18.16
CA ALA A 104 -9.09 -8.00 18.53
C ALA A 104 -9.87 -6.81 17.95
N GLY A 105 -9.86 -5.71 18.69
CA GLY A 105 -10.41 -4.44 18.25
C GLY A 105 -9.65 -3.93 17.03
N ASN A 106 -10.37 -3.43 16.02
CA ASN A 106 -9.78 -2.92 14.79
C ASN A 106 -10.31 -1.52 14.47
N VAL A 107 -9.45 -0.71 13.85
CA VAL A 107 -9.80 0.60 13.31
C VAL A 107 -10.27 0.44 11.86
N VAL A 108 -11.39 1.07 11.53
CA VAL A 108 -11.92 1.14 10.18
C VAL A 108 -12.01 2.61 9.77
N MET A 109 -11.26 2.99 8.73
CA MET A 109 -11.27 4.36 8.21
C MET A 109 -12.64 4.72 7.63
N VAL A 110 -13.13 5.90 8.01
CA VAL A 110 -14.37 6.51 7.54
C VAL A 110 -14.08 7.73 6.66
N THR A 111 -13.14 8.57 7.08
CA THR A 111 -12.69 9.77 6.36
C THR A 111 -11.19 9.63 6.09
N PRO A 112 -10.75 9.64 4.82
CA PRO A 112 -11.51 9.93 3.60
C PRO A 112 -12.44 8.78 3.19
N ALA A 113 -13.55 9.11 2.51
CA ALA A 113 -14.52 8.12 2.07
C ALA A 113 -13.85 7.09 1.14
N ALA A 114 -14.16 5.80 1.30
CA ALA A 114 -13.55 4.70 0.53
C ALA A 114 -13.72 4.82 -1.01
N THR A 115 -14.60 5.70 -1.49
CA THR A 115 -14.81 5.98 -2.92
C THR A 115 -13.81 6.99 -3.50
N GLN A 116 -12.98 7.62 -2.66
CA GLN A 116 -12.03 8.66 -3.07
C GLN A 116 -10.68 8.05 -3.47
N VAL A 117 -10.54 7.68 -4.76
CA VAL A 117 -9.27 7.41 -5.47
C VAL A 117 -8.42 6.24 -4.93
N ALA A 118 -7.59 5.63 -5.79
CA ALA A 118 -6.70 4.53 -5.39
C ALA A 118 -5.64 4.93 -4.34
N THR A 119 -5.28 6.22 -4.26
CA THR A 119 -4.37 6.77 -3.24
C THR A 119 -4.81 8.18 -2.87
N ASN A 120 -5.07 8.43 -1.58
CA ASN A 120 -5.38 9.76 -1.08
C ASN A 120 -4.13 10.64 -1.07
N LEU A 121 -4.22 11.86 -1.60
CA LEU A 121 -3.12 12.82 -1.67
C LEU A 121 -3.47 14.07 -0.87
N TYR A 122 -2.61 14.44 0.07
CA TYR A 122 -2.76 15.65 0.87
C TYR A 122 -1.62 16.62 0.64
N LYS A 123 -1.96 17.91 0.68
CA LYS A 123 -1.01 19.00 0.48
C LYS A 123 -0.33 19.34 1.80
N ILE A 124 1.00 19.44 1.79
CA ILE A 124 1.77 19.95 2.92
C ILE A 124 1.49 21.46 3.06
N GLY A 125 1.17 21.90 4.27
CA GLY A 125 0.77 23.27 4.60
C GLY A 125 -0.75 23.47 4.70
N GLU A 126 -1.55 22.41 4.61
CA GLU A 126 -3.00 22.43 4.85
C GLU A 126 -3.39 21.44 5.96
N ASN A 127 -4.57 21.64 6.53
CA ASN A 127 -5.12 20.76 7.57
C ASN A 127 -5.65 19.48 6.92
N ILE A 128 -5.26 18.34 7.50
CA ILE A 128 -5.67 17.02 7.06
C ILE A 128 -6.58 16.43 8.13
N THR A 129 -7.79 16.03 7.76
CA THR A 129 -8.73 15.41 8.70
C THR A 129 -8.90 13.92 8.40
N TRP A 130 -8.70 13.10 9.42
CA TRP A 130 -8.99 11.68 9.39
C TRP A 130 -10.10 11.35 10.38
N GLY A 131 -10.93 10.39 10.01
CA GLY A 131 -12.02 9.90 10.83
C GLY A 131 -12.10 8.39 10.71
N TRP A 132 -12.33 7.71 11.82
CA TRP A 132 -12.40 6.26 11.86
C TRP A 132 -13.41 5.77 12.90
N ASN A 133 -13.87 4.53 12.71
CA ASN A 133 -14.67 3.78 13.66
C ASN A 133 -13.86 2.64 14.27
N TYR A 134 -14.27 2.23 15.46
CA TYR A 134 -13.73 1.05 16.14
C TYR A 134 -14.68 -0.13 15.96
N THR A 135 -14.13 -1.31 15.75
CA THR A 135 -14.88 -2.56 15.60
C THR A 135 -14.32 -3.60 16.55
N ASN A 136 -15.16 -4.48 17.11
CA ASN A 136 -14.77 -5.54 18.05
C ASN A 136 -13.99 -5.07 19.29
N LEU A 137 -14.16 -3.80 19.68
CA LEU A 137 -13.49 -3.21 20.83
C LEU A 137 -14.34 -3.46 22.09
N GLN A 138 -13.78 -4.20 23.05
CA GLN A 138 -14.43 -4.52 24.32
C GLN A 138 -13.79 -3.77 25.49
N GLY A 139 -12.46 -3.66 25.49
CA GLY A 139 -11.71 -2.80 26.39
C GLY A 139 -11.72 -1.35 25.92
N THR A 140 -11.94 -0.42 26.84
CA THR A 140 -11.85 1.01 26.54
C THR A 140 -10.38 1.45 26.57
N PRO A 141 -9.80 1.94 25.46
CA PRO A 141 -8.46 2.50 25.44
C PRO A 141 -8.34 3.65 26.43
N THR A 142 -7.19 3.81 27.07
CA THR A 142 -6.95 4.93 28.00
C THR A 142 -6.76 6.22 27.23
N ALA A 143 -6.01 6.16 26.13
CA ALA A 143 -5.85 7.23 25.18
C ALA A 143 -5.41 6.66 23.84
N ILE A 144 -5.54 7.45 22.78
CA ILE A 144 -5.15 7.04 21.43
C ILE A 144 -3.87 7.79 21.04
N ASP A 145 -2.95 7.06 20.43
CA ASP A 145 -1.76 7.64 19.82
C ASP A 145 -1.89 7.53 18.30
N VAL A 146 -1.51 8.61 17.61
CA VAL A 146 -1.50 8.66 16.16
C VAL A 146 -0.10 9.05 15.70
N LEU A 147 0.49 8.18 14.89
CA LEU A 147 1.76 8.43 14.24
C LEU A 147 1.66 8.10 12.75
N VAL A 148 2.62 8.61 12.00
CA VAL A 148 2.73 8.32 10.58
C VAL A 148 4.12 7.79 10.30
N SER A 149 4.20 6.73 9.52
CA SER A 149 5.46 6.12 9.13
C SER A 149 5.67 6.16 7.63
N ILE A 150 6.90 6.43 7.23
CA ILE A 150 7.40 6.15 5.88
C ILE A 150 8.03 4.77 5.94
N LEU A 151 7.76 3.93 4.92
CA LEU A 151 8.20 2.55 4.69
C LEU A 151 9.51 2.13 5.42
N SER A 152 9.46 1.98 6.75
CA SER A 152 10.58 1.75 7.69
C SER A 152 11.71 2.81 7.77
N THR A 153 11.58 3.97 7.13
CA THR A 153 12.65 4.99 7.10
C THR A 153 12.54 6.00 8.25
N ALA A 154 11.33 6.51 8.49
CA ALA A 154 11.10 7.56 9.46
C ALA A 154 9.68 7.44 10.05
N THR A 155 9.55 7.81 11.32
CA THR A 155 8.28 7.84 12.05
C THR A 155 8.07 9.24 12.60
N PHE A 156 6.91 9.80 12.31
CA PHE A 156 6.48 11.13 12.70
C PHE A 156 5.33 10.96 13.69
N THR A 157 5.59 11.28 14.95
CA THR A 157 4.55 11.25 15.98
C THR A 157 3.69 12.48 15.82
N LEU A 158 2.39 12.30 15.57
CA LEU A 158 1.46 13.42 15.38
C LEU A 158 0.80 13.82 16.69
N THR A 159 0.34 12.84 17.46
CA THR A 159 -0.24 13.04 18.79
C THR A 159 0.13 11.90 19.71
N GLN A 160 0.31 12.23 20.98
CA GLN A 160 0.46 11.28 22.07
C GLN A 160 -0.63 11.59 23.09
N ASN A 161 -1.39 10.58 23.49
CA ASN A 161 -2.43 10.66 24.50
C ASN A 161 -3.63 11.53 24.08
N MET A 162 -4.20 11.28 22.89
CA MET A 162 -5.48 11.91 22.53
C MET A 162 -6.65 11.20 23.25
N THR A 163 -7.67 11.95 23.62
CA THR A 163 -8.85 11.38 24.28
C THR A 163 -9.57 10.40 23.36
N PHE A 164 -9.96 9.25 23.91
CA PHE A 164 -10.72 8.24 23.19
C PHE A 164 -12.16 8.71 22.93
N GLU A 165 -12.56 8.74 21.65
CA GLU A 165 -13.91 9.07 21.20
C GLU A 165 -14.39 8.08 20.12
N THR A 166 -15.71 7.89 20.00
CA THR A 166 -16.33 6.97 19.03
C THR A 166 -17.43 7.71 18.26
N PRO A 167 -17.23 8.06 16.95
CA PRO A 167 -16.06 7.83 16.12
C PRO A 167 -14.82 8.64 16.55
N GLY A 168 -13.63 8.12 16.25
CA GLY A 168 -12.39 8.86 16.44
C GLY A 168 -12.18 9.84 15.28
N VAL A 169 -11.83 11.08 15.60
CA VAL A 169 -11.52 12.11 14.61
C VAL A 169 -10.20 12.78 15.00
N PHE A 170 -9.32 12.95 14.02
CA PHE A 170 -8.06 13.66 14.20
C PHE A 170 -7.83 14.65 13.06
N GLU A 171 -7.55 15.89 13.43
CA GLU A 171 -7.16 16.94 12.50
C GLU A 171 -5.68 17.24 12.69
N TRP A 172 -4.92 17.10 11.60
CA TRP A 172 -3.50 17.34 11.56
C TRP A 172 -3.20 18.64 10.81
N ASP A 173 -2.73 19.65 11.52
CA ASP A 173 -2.14 20.85 10.91
C ASP A 173 -0.69 20.56 10.50
N THR A 174 -0.50 20.25 9.21
CA THR A 174 0.83 19.96 8.67
C THR A 174 1.75 21.18 8.68
N LYS A 175 1.18 22.39 8.65
CA LYS A 175 1.96 23.62 8.65
C LYS A 175 2.57 23.86 10.04
N GLN A 176 1.75 23.78 11.09
CA GLN A 176 2.26 23.89 12.45
C GLN A 176 3.26 22.77 12.76
N TYR A 177 2.99 21.55 12.28
CA TYR A 177 3.88 20.43 12.51
C TYR A 177 5.30 20.68 11.95
N GLU A 178 5.41 21.26 10.76
CA GLU A 178 6.71 21.63 10.17
C GLU A 178 7.40 22.77 10.93
N GLU A 179 6.64 23.72 11.46
CA GLU A 179 7.16 24.83 12.27
C GLU A 179 7.72 24.32 13.62
N ASP A 180 7.06 23.34 14.25
CA ASP A 180 7.48 22.75 15.52
C ASP A 180 8.64 21.73 15.35
N ASN A 181 8.68 21.03 14.21
CA ASN A 181 9.63 19.94 13.94
C ASN A 181 10.65 20.30 12.84
N VAL A 182 11.28 21.48 12.95
CA VAL A 182 12.25 21.99 11.96
C VAL A 182 13.42 21.01 11.68
N GLY A 183 13.76 20.14 12.64
CA GLY A 183 14.80 19.11 12.49
C GLY A 183 14.40 17.89 11.65
N GLN A 184 13.11 17.68 11.40
CA GLN A 184 12.57 16.61 10.56
C GLN A 184 11.40 17.15 9.71
N PRO A 185 11.67 17.82 8.58
CA PRO A 185 10.63 18.31 7.70
C PRO A 185 9.83 17.17 7.06
N LEU A 186 8.59 17.46 6.68
CA LEU A 186 7.73 16.49 5.99
C LEU A 186 8.24 16.29 4.55
N LEU A 187 8.33 15.03 4.12
CA LEU A 187 8.80 14.66 2.79
C LEU A 187 7.62 14.49 1.85
N THR A 188 7.86 14.66 0.54
CA THR A 188 6.86 14.37 -0.50
C THR A 188 6.94 12.88 -0.87
N GLU A 189 6.42 12.03 0.02
CA GLU A 189 6.42 10.57 -0.14
C GLU A 189 5.08 9.92 0.25
N GLN A 190 5.01 8.58 0.16
CA GLN A 190 3.89 7.79 0.64
C GLN A 190 4.06 7.45 2.11
N TYR A 191 3.05 7.80 2.88
CA TYR A 191 2.95 7.63 4.32
C TYR A 191 1.91 6.58 4.69
N THR A 192 2.12 5.91 5.82
CA THR A 192 1.19 4.97 6.42
C THR A 192 0.74 5.52 7.77
N LEU A 193 -0.57 5.70 7.93
CA LEU A 193 -1.18 6.11 9.19
C LEU A 193 -1.16 4.93 10.16
N VAL A 194 -0.67 5.17 11.36
CA VAL A 194 -0.64 4.19 12.44
C VAL A 194 -1.42 4.73 13.64
N ILE A 195 -2.41 3.95 14.09
CA ILE A 195 -3.26 4.30 15.23
C ILE A 195 -3.19 3.15 16.23
N TYR A 196 -2.88 3.44 17.49
CA TYR A 196 -2.76 2.44 18.54
C TYR A 196 -3.15 3.02 19.91
N ASP A 197 -3.31 2.16 20.90
CA ASP A 197 -3.60 2.55 22.29
C ASP A 197 -2.32 3.03 23.00
N ALA A 198 -2.43 4.08 23.82
CA ALA A 198 -1.28 4.70 24.49
C ALA A 198 -0.59 3.77 25.51
N ASP A 199 -1.32 2.81 26.10
CA ASP A 199 -0.74 1.78 26.97
C ASP A 199 0.01 0.67 26.19
N GLY A 200 -0.13 0.68 24.86
CA GLY A 200 0.44 -0.31 23.98
C GLY A 200 1.68 0.16 23.21
N SER A 201 1.97 -0.52 22.10
CA SER A 201 3.01 -0.11 21.16
C SER A 201 2.54 -0.28 19.72
N PRO A 202 3.07 0.51 18.75
CA PRO A 202 2.65 0.44 17.35
C PRO A 202 2.95 -0.90 16.66
N THR A 203 3.79 -1.74 17.27
CA THR A 203 4.13 -3.09 16.79
C THR A 203 3.63 -4.19 17.73
N GLN A 204 2.75 -3.86 18.68
CA GLN A 204 2.21 -4.84 19.61
C GLN A 204 1.38 -5.89 18.89
N THR A 205 1.48 -7.13 19.37
CA THR A 205 0.61 -8.20 18.92
C THR A 205 -0.84 -7.90 19.30
N ALA A 206 -1.76 -8.11 18.36
CA ALA A 206 -3.19 -7.94 18.62
C ALA A 206 -3.66 -8.87 19.74
N GLU A 207 -4.37 -8.31 20.72
CA GLU A 207 -4.95 -9.03 21.85
C GLU A 207 -6.48 -9.00 21.76
N ALA A 208 -7.14 -10.08 22.21
CA ALA A 208 -8.59 -10.19 22.21
C ALA A 208 -9.22 -9.04 23.02
N GLY A 209 -10.24 -8.38 22.46
CA GLY A 209 -10.97 -7.30 23.13
C GLY A 209 -10.27 -5.94 23.18
N TYR A 210 -8.96 -5.86 22.96
CA TYR A 210 -8.18 -4.60 22.94
C TYR A 210 -7.94 -4.09 21.52
N LEU A 211 -7.61 -2.80 21.41
CA LEU A 211 -7.30 -2.17 20.14
C LEU A 211 -5.98 -2.70 19.58
N ALA A 212 -6.03 -3.36 18.43
CA ALA A 212 -4.84 -3.72 17.68
C ALA A 212 -4.24 -2.48 16.98
N PRO A 213 -2.91 -2.37 16.86
CA PRO A 213 -2.28 -1.32 16.08
C PRO A 213 -2.75 -1.36 14.63
N PHE A 214 -3.33 -0.26 14.17
CA PHE A 214 -3.80 -0.11 12.81
C PHE A 214 -2.67 0.41 11.92
N SER A 215 -2.50 -0.16 10.73
CA SER A 215 -1.55 0.34 9.70
C SER A 215 -2.09 0.17 8.27
N GLY A 216 -3.42 0.08 8.14
CA GLY A 216 -4.08 -0.24 6.87
C GLY A 216 -4.24 0.94 5.91
N PHE A 217 -4.06 2.18 6.38
CA PHE A 217 -4.31 3.38 5.58
C PHE A 217 -3.00 4.00 5.08
N LYS A 218 -2.86 4.07 3.75
CA LYS A 218 -1.72 4.70 3.09
C LYS A 218 -2.18 5.93 2.31
N PHE A 219 -1.41 7.01 2.40
CA PHE A 219 -1.68 8.27 1.72
C PHE A 219 -0.37 8.90 1.23
N GLY A 220 -0.43 9.81 0.26
CA GLY A 220 0.74 10.57 -0.17
C GLY A 220 0.68 11.99 0.34
N LEU A 221 1.82 12.54 0.75
CA LEU A 221 1.99 13.96 0.98
C LEU A 221 2.69 14.59 -0.22
N TYR A 222 2.29 15.80 -0.59
CA TYR A 222 2.97 16.55 -1.64
C TYR A 222 3.16 18.01 -1.27
N GLN A 223 4.31 18.56 -1.65
CA GLN A 223 4.56 19.98 -1.52
C GLN A 223 4.01 20.75 -2.73
N PRO A 224 3.19 21.79 -2.53
CA PRO A 224 2.73 22.62 -3.64
C PRO A 224 3.88 23.39 -4.25
N LYS A 225 3.90 23.50 -5.58
CA LYS A 225 4.82 24.43 -6.25
C LYS A 225 4.45 25.87 -5.85
N GLY A 226 5.44 26.69 -5.50
CA GLY A 226 5.23 28.10 -5.19
C GLY A 226 4.49 28.84 -6.31
N ALA A 227 3.63 29.79 -5.93
CA ALA A 227 2.83 30.56 -6.87
C ALA A 227 3.72 31.40 -7.80
N THR A 228 3.70 31.10 -9.10
CA THR A 228 4.37 31.94 -10.11
C THR A 228 3.42 33.04 -10.58
N PRO A 229 3.85 34.32 -10.61
CA PRO A 229 3.05 35.40 -11.16
C PRO A 229 2.59 35.10 -12.59
N LEU A 230 1.39 35.56 -12.95
CA LEU A 230 0.83 35.35 -14.30
C LEU A 230 1.73 35.88 -15.43
N ALA A 231 2.58 36.88 -15.15
CA ALA A 231 3.53 37.42 -16.10
C ALA A 231 4.63 36.41 -16.51
N ASP A 232 5.00 35.50 -15.61
CA ASP A 232 6.06 34.50 -15.81
C ASP A 232 5.50 33.10 -16.10
N TRP A 233 4.18 32.92 -16.01
CA TRP A 233 3.52 31.63 -16.27
C TRP A 233 3.49 31.32 -17.77
N SER A 234 4.51 30.61 -18.24
CA SER A 234 4.52 30.03 -19.59
C SER A 234 3.96 28.60 -19.57
N CYS A 235 2.75 28.43 -20.09
CA CYS A 235 2.15 27.11 -20.22
C CYS A 235 2.72 26.36 -21.43
N ALA A 236 3.57 25.36 -21.16
CA ALA A 236 4.23 24.54 -22.18
C ALA A 236 3.25 23.81 -23.12
N THR A 237 2.01 23.54 -22.66
CA THR A 237 0.97 22.86 -23.45
C THR A 237 -0.14 23.80 -23.94
N CYS A 238 -0.31 24.99 -23.38
CA CYS A 238 -1.39 25.91 -23.79
C CYS A 238 -1.03 26.70 -25.06
N SER A 239 0.25 26.70 -25.45
CA SER A 239 0.69 27.18 -26.77
C SER A 239 0.48 26.15 -27.89
N ALA A 240 -0.20 25.03 -27.61
CA ALA A 240 -0.46 23.94 -28.54
C ALA A 240 -1.70 24.18 -29.44
N ALA A 241 -1.75 25.32 -30.12
CA ALA A 241 -2.56 25.39 -31.33
C ALA A 241 -1.96 24.50 -32.44
N LEU A 242 -0.67 24.14 -32.34
CA LEU A 242 -0.01 23.09 -33.10
C LEU A 242 1.06 22.42 -32.23
N GLY A 243 0.90 21.14 -31.91
CA GLY A 243 1.96 20.36 -31.23
C GLY A 243 3.25 20.33 -32.05
N SER A 244 4.38 19.95 -31.44
CA SER A 244 5.68 19.83 -32.16
C SER A 244 5.58 18.88 -33.36
N THR A 245 4.79 17.81 -33.23
CA THR A 245 4.45 16.85 -34.29
C THR A 245 3.62 17.50 -35.41
N GLU A 246 2.71 18.41 -35.04
CA GLU A 246 1.80 19.07 -35.97
C GLU A 246 2.51 20.18 -36.78
N ARG A 247 3.44 20.92 -36.16
CA ARG A 247 4.36 21.81 -36.88
C ARG A 247 5.24 21.05 -37.88
N ARG A 248 5.71 19.85 -37.52
CA ARG A 248 6.47 18.99 -38.43
C ARG A 248 5.58 18.46 -39.57
N ALA A 249 4.34 18.10 -39.28
CA ALA A 249 3.37 17.65 -40.29
C ALA A 249 3.00 18.75 -41.28
N ILE A 250 2.74 19.98 -40.80
CA ILE A 250 2.47 21.14 -41.66
C ILE A 250 3.72 21.52 -42.47
N GLY A 251 4.90 21.48 -41.87
CA GLY A 251 6.16 21.71 -42.58
C GLY A 251 6.40 20.70 -43.72
N MET A 252 6.11 19.41 -43.46
CA MET A 252 6.20 18.37 -44.49
C MET A 252 5.14 18.54 -45.59
N ALA A 253 3.90 18.87 -45.23
CA ALA A 253 2.84 19.11 -46.20
C ALA A 253 3.14 20.32 -47.10
N ALA A 254 3.65 21.40 -46.54
CA ALA A 254 4.09 22.58 -47.30
C ALA A 254 5.26 22.26 -48.23
N ALA A 255 6.26 21.52 -47.75
CA ALA A 255 7.40 21.09 -48.57
C ALA A 255 6.96 20.22 -49.76
N MET A 256 6.06 19.25 -49.53
CA MET A 256 5.53 18.41 -50.60
C MET A 256 4.71 19.21 -51.62
N SER A 257 3.92 20.19 -51.15
CA SER A 257 3.19 21.09 -52.05
C SER A 257 4.14 21.88 -52.95
N VAL A 258 5.20 22.47 -52.39
CA VAL A 258 6.20 23.22 -53.18
C VAL A 258 6.89 22.33 -54.20
N VAL A 259 7.31 21.11 -53.80
CA VAL A 259 7.93 20.15 -54.72
C VAL A 259 6.98 19.80 -55.86
N THR A 260 5.70 19.52 -55.59
CA THR A 260 4.73 19.20 -56.65
C THR A 260 4.52 20.36 -57.62
N VAL A 261 4.41 21.60 -57.14
CA VAL A 261 4.26 22.78 -58.00
C VAL A 261 5.51 22.99 -58.86
N LEU A 262 6.70 22.87 -58.28
CA LEU A 262 7.95 23.00 -59.03
C LEU A 262 8.14 21.87 -60.06
N SER A 263 7.77 20.63 -59.72
CA SER A 263 7.81 19.51 -60.67
C SER A 263 6.81 19.66 -61.82
N PHE A 264 5.58 20.09 -61.55
CA PHE A 264 4.60 20.39 -62.60
C PHE A 264 5.05 21.57 -63.47
N THR A 265 5.60 22.63 -62.87
CA THR A 265 6.11 23.79 -63.61
C THR A 265 7.28 23.39 -64.52
N TRP A 266 8.20 22.56 -64.03
CA TRP A 266 9.27 21.99 -64.84
C TRP A 266 8.74 21.14 -66.00
N PHE A 267 7.68 20.36 -65.76
CA PHE A 267 7.07 19.51 -66.79
C PHE A 267 6.29 20.32 -67.85
N VAL A 268 5.61 21.40 -67.46
CA VAL A 268 4.80 22.25 -68.36
C VAL A 268 5.64 23.24 -69.16
N VAL A 269 6.67 23.83 -68.56
CA VAL A 269 7.57 24.81 -69.23
C VAL A 269 8.76 24.11 -69.91
N GLY A 270 8.99 22.83 -69.59
CA GLY A 270 9.85 21.85 -70.26
C GLY A 270 11.00 22.39 -71.09
N PHE A 271 12.23 22.39 -70.57
CA PHE A 271 13.51 22.52 -71.32
C PHE A 271 13.60 23.63 -72.40
N GLY A 272 12.68 24.59 -72.45
CA GLY A 272 12.63 25.64 -73.48
C GLY A 272 13.19 26.99 -73.04
N ALA A 273 13.62 27.12 -71.78
CA ALA A 273 14.16 28.37 -71.22
C ALA A 273 15.66 28.28 -70.83
N LEU A 274 16.34 27.19 -71.18
CA LEU A 274 17.79 26.99 -70.97
C LEU A 274 18.53 26.65 -72.29
N LEU A 275 18.17 27.38 -73.35
CA LEU A 275 18.97 27.66 -74.55
C LEU A 275 18.71 29.12 -74.94
#